data_AF-A0A1A8D8H2-F1
#
_entry.id   AF-A0A1A8D8H2-F1
#
_cell.length_a   1.000
_cell.length_b   1.000
_cell.length_c   1.000
_cell.angle_alpha   90.00
_cell.angle_beta   90.00
_cell.angle_gamma   90.00
#
_symmetry.space_group_name_H-M   'P 1'
#
loop_
_entity.id
_entity.type
_entity.pdbx_description
1 polymer ?
#
loop_
_entity_poly.entity_id
_entity_poly.type
_entity_poly.pdbx_seq_one_letter_code
_entity_poly.pdbx_strand_id
1 'polypeptide(L)'
;KDWNENFQAAAASLKPPGDSDTENQLGNAPEETLMCVCYGLGSFSSCVAARYQLAMLLLLLDARQILLRDCYVYDPAFSFAEKNVLRELGLTVLTENEEGKRLATK
;
A
#
# COMPACT_ATOMS: atom_id res chain seq x y z
N LYS A 1 -1.12 -26.77 -18.00
CA LYS A 1 -0.15 -26.57 -16.90
C LYS A 1 -0.87 -25.74 -15.86
N ASP A 2 -1.65 -26.44 -15.04
CA ASP A 2 -2.60 -25.88 -14.10
C ASP A 2 -1.89 -25.26 -12.90
N TRP A 3 -2.16 -23.98 -12.65
CA TRP A 3 -1.65 -23.23 -11.50
C TRP A 3 -2.49 -23.43 -10.23
N ASN A 4 -3.52 -24.29 -10.28
CA ASN A 4 -4.55 -24.39 -9.25
C ASN A 4 -4.26 -25.46 -8.17
N GLU A 5 -3.29 -26.35 -8.37
CA GLU A 5 -3.02 -27.47 -7.45
C GLU A 5 -2.23 -27.05 -6.19
N ASN A 6 -1.47 -25.95 -6.25
CA ASN A 6 -0.66 -25.49 -5.10
C ASN A 6 -1.47 -24.76 -4.01
N PHE A 7 -2.67 -24.24 -4.31
CA PHE A 7 -3.49 -23.55 -3.30
C PHE A 7 -4.29 -24.52 -2.42
N GLN A 8 -4.66 -25.70 -2.93
CA GLN A 8 -5.45 -26.68 -2.17
C GLN A 8 -4.61 -27.50 -1.19
N ALA A 9 -3.31 -27.67 -1.44
CA ALA A 9 -2.40 -28.38 -0.53
C ALA A 9 -2.17 -27.62 0.79
N ALA A 10 -2.19 -26.28 0.77
CA ALA A 10 -1.99 -25.46 1.96
C ALA A 10 -3.20 -25.44 2.90
N ALA A 11 -4.42 -25.53 2.35
CA ALA A 11 -5.66 -25.47 3.13
C ALA A 11 -6.06 -26.83 3.74
N ALA A 12 -5.63 -27.95 3.16
CA ALA A 12 -6.00 -29.29 3.62
C ALA A 12 -5.23 -29.79 4.85
N SER A 13 -4.17 -29.09 5.26
CA SER A 13 -3.32 -29.50 6.40
C SER A 13 -3.81 -29.07 7.78
N LEU A 14 -4.97 -28.44 7.90
CA LEU A 14 -5.54 -28.03 9.18
C LEU A 14 -6.78 -28.85 9.52
N LYS A 15 -6.63 -29.81 10.43
CA LYS A 15 -7.74 -30.39 11.21
C LYS A 15 -7.50 -30.14 12.72
N PRO A 16 -8.52 -29.71 13.48
CA PRO A 16 -8.47 -29.50 14.93
C PRO A 16 -8.85 -30.80 15.68
N PRO A 17 -8.98 -30.87 17.03
CA PRO A 17 -8.39 -30.11 18.16
C PRO A 17 -7.71 -31.07 19.18
N GLY A 18 -7.12 -30.53 20.26
CA GLY A 18 -6.76 -31.30 21.45
C GLY A 18 -6.37 -30.41 22.62
N ASP A 19 -7.22 -30.36 23.65
CA ASP A 19 -6.97 -29.69 24.93
C ASP A 19 -5.66 -30.18 25.56
N SER A 20 -4.71 -29.26 25.73
CA SER A 20 -3.73 -29.35 26.80
C SER A 20 -3.24 -27.95 27.13
N ASP A 21 -3.55 -27.53 28.35
CA ASP A 21 -3.09 -26.29 28.97
C ASP A 21 -1.59 -26.15 28.85
N THR A 22 -1.11 -25.28 27.96
CA THR A 22 0.25 -24.75 28.06
C THR A 22 0.27 -23.37 27.44
N GLU A 23 0.34 -22.38 28.31
CA GLU A 23 0.59 -20.98 28.00
C GLU A 23 1.75 -20.88 27.01
N ASN A 24 1.47 -20.42 25.79
CA ASN A 24 2.50 -19.86 24.94
C ASN A 24 2.09 -18.43 24.61
N GLN A 25 2.56 -17.52 25.45
CA GLN A 25 2.63 -16.10 25.14
C GLN A 25 3.58 -15.93 23.95
N LEU A 26 3.10 -16.23 22.74
CA LEU A 26 3.73 -15.73 21.54
C LEU A 26 3.34 -14.27 21.42
N GLY A 27 4.14 -13.41 22.04
CA GLY A 27 4.04 -11.97 21.92
C GLY A 27 3.97 -11.62 20.44
N ASN A 28 2.79 -11.16 20.01
CA ASN A 28 2.57 -10.64 18.67
C ASN A 28 3.44 -9.38 18.58
N ALA A 29 4.65 -9.49 18.03
CA ALA A 29 5.43 -8.32 17.69
C ALA A 29 4.52 -7.44 16.79
N PRO A 30 4.37 -6.14 17.09
CA PRO A 30 3.54 -5.29 16.26
C PRO A 30 4.08 -5.37 14.84
N GLU A 31 3.25 -5.82 13.90
CA GLU A 31 3.52 -5.69 12.48
C GLU A 31 3.77 -4.20 12.23
N GLU A 32 5.01 -3.84 11.86
CA GLU A 32 5.36 -2.44 11.66
C GLU A 32 4.55 -1.90 10.48
N THR A 33 3.52 -1.10 10.80
CA THR A 33 2.71 -0.44 9.80
C THR A 33 3.55 0.63 9.09
N LEU A 34 3.93 0.34 7.85
CA LEU A 34 4.65 1.28 6.99
C LEU A 34 3.69 2.33 6.42
N MET A 35 4.12 3.59 6.44
CA MET A 35 3.43 4.68 5.75
C MET A 35 4.29 5.20 4.60
N CYS A 36 3.65 5.63 3.52
CA CYS A 36 4.33 6.18 2.35
C CYS A 36 3.86 7.61 2.10
N VAL A 37 4.79 8.50 1.71
CA VAL A 37 4.44 9.78 1.10
C VAL A 37 5.15 9.91 -0.23
N CYS A 38 4.41 10.29 -1.27
CA CYS A 38 4.93 10.55 -2.60
C CYS A 38 4.60 11.97 -3.04
N TYR A 39 5.64 12.76 -3.28
CA TYR A 39 5.54 14.08 -3.90
C TYR A 39 5.99 14.01 -5.35
N GLY A 40 5.39 14.81 -6.24
CA GLY A 40 5.96 15.01 -7.58
C GLY A 40 5.55 13.95 -8.62
N LEU A 41 4.28 13.52 -8.62
CA LEU A 41 3.75 12.58 -9.62
C LEU A 41 3.40 13.23 -10.96
N GLY A 42 3.22 14.54 -11.01
CA GLY A 42 2.77 15.31 -12.17
C GLY A 42 1.30 15.08 -12.56
N SER A 43 0.87 15.74 -13.64
CA SER A 43 -0.47 15.57 -14.21
C SER A 43 -0.53 14.30 -15.08
N PHE A 44 -1.01 13.19 -14.52
CA PHE A 44 -1.09 11.89 -15.22
C PHE A 44 -2.14 11.85 -16.34
N SER A 45 -3.13 12.75 -16.33
CA SER A 45 -4.08 12.90 -17.43
C SER A 45 -3.41 13.44 -18.71
N SER A 46 -2.40 14.30 -18.57
CA SER A 46 -1.78 15.01 -19.70
C SER A 46 -0.34 14.58 -19.99
N CYS A 47 0.36 13.94 -19.05
CA CYS A 47 1.77 13.58 -19.18
C CYS A 47 1.99 12.05 -19.12
N VAL A 48 2.69 11.51 -20.13
CA VAL A 48 3.06 10.08 -20.19
C VAL A 48 3.98 9.70 -19.03
N ALA A 49 4.97 10.54 -18.70
CA ALA A 49 5.91 10.28 -17.61
C ALA A 49 5.20 10.22 -16.25
N ALA A 50 4.23 11.11 -16.02
CA ALA A 50 3.40 11.12 -14.81
C ALA A 50 2.59 9.82 -14.65
N ARG A 51 2.11 9.22 -15.75
CA ARG A 51 1.46 7.91 -15.70
C ARG A 51 2.42 6.81 -15.26
N TYR A 52 3.66 6.80 -15.76
CA TYR A 52 4.66 5.84 -15.32
C TYR A 52 5.07 6.06 -13.86
N GLN A 53 5.15 7.30 -13.39
CA GLN A 53 5.41 7.62 -11.99
C GLN A 53 4.29 7.09 -11.08
N LEU A 54 3.02 7.29 -11.44
CA LEU A 54 1.89 6.74 -10.70
C LEU A 54 1.91 5.20 -10.71
N ALA A 55 2.16 4.57 -11.86
CA ALA A 55 2.26 3.12 -11.95
C ALA A 55 3.38 2.56 -11.08
N MET A 56 4.56 3.21 -11.08
CA MET A 56 5.69 2.83 -10.25
C MET A 56 5.34 2.94 -8.75
N LEU A 57 4.68 4.03 -8.33
CA LEU A 57 4.21 4.18 -6.95
C LEU A 57 3.33 3.00 -6.55
N LEU A 58 2.30 2.67 -7.35
CA LEU A 58 1.38 1.58 -7.03
C LEU A 58 2.09 0.22 -6.92
N LEU A 59 3.04 -0.06 -7.82
CA LEU A 59 3.85 -1.29 -7.76
C LEU A 59 4.75 -1.34 -6.52
N LEU A 60 5.30 -0.20 -6.09
CA LEU A 60 6.10 -0.13 -4.86
C LEU A 60 5.25 -0.34 -3.60
N LEU A 61 4.03 0.21 -3.57
CA LEU A 61 3.10 -0.01 -2.46
C LEU A 61 2.75 -1.50 -2.33
N ASP A 62 2.45 -2.16 -3.45
CA ASP A 62 2.18 -3.60 -3.50
C ASP A 62 3.39 -4.43 -3.03
N ALA A 63 4.57 -4.18 -3.59
CA ALA A 63 5.81 -4.88 -3.23
C ALA A 63 6.24 -4.67 -1.76
N ARG A 64 5.81 -3.58 -1.14
CA ARG A 64 6.07 -3.26 0.28
C ARG A 64 4.89 -3.55 1.19
N GLN A 65 3.79 -4.10 0.65
CA GLN A 65 2.56 -4.40 1.39
C GLN A 65 2.01 -3.16 2.15
N ILE A 66 2.17 -1.97 1.56
CA ILE A 66 1.62 -0.72 2.12
C ILE A 66 0.20 -0.57 1.60
N LEU A 67 -0.77 -0.42 2.51
CA LEU A 67 -2.16 -0.17 2.12
C LEU A 67 -2.27 1.18 1.40
N LEU A 68 -3.10 1.25 0.36
CA LEU A 68 -3.29 2.49 -0.41
C LEU A 68 -3.69 3.69 0.46
N ARG A 69 -4.54 3.45 1.48
CA ARG A 69 -4.96 4.48 2.43
C ARG A 69 -3.81 5.07 3.26
N ASP A 70 -2.74 4.30 3.45
CA ASP A 70 -1.54 4.66 4.21
C ASP A 70 -0.46 5.29 3.29
N CYS A 71 -0.79 5.50 2.02
CA CYS A 71 -0.01 6.28 1.06
C CYS A 71 -0.62 7.67 0.86
N TYR A 72 0.18 8.69 1.14
CA TYR A 72 -0.15 10.08 0.93
C TYR A 72 0.47 10.60 -0.37
N VAL A 73 -0.28 11.34 -1.17
CA VAL A 73 0.19 11.89 -2.44
C VAL A 73 -0.02 13.39 -2.53
N TYR A 74 0.94 14.10 -3.12
CA TYR A 74 0.80 15.52 -3.42
C TYR A 74 1.59 15.92 -4.66
N ASP A 75 0.94 16.72 -5.51
CA ASP A 75 1.60 17.46 -6.57
C ASP A 75 0.80 18.74 -6.84
N PRO A 76 1.43 19.92 -6.96
CA PRO A 76 0.73 21.14 -7.36
C PRO A 76 0.10 21.03 -8.77
N ALA A 77 0.58 20.13 -9.62
CA ALA A 77 0.06 19.90 -10.97
C ALA A 77 -1.24 19.07 -11.00
N PHE A 78 -1.69 18.49 -9.88
CA PHE A 78 -2.94 17.74 -9.88
C PHE A 78 -4.15 18.64 -10.11
N SER A 79 -4.91 18.32 -11.15
CA SER A 79 -6.26 18.84 -11.36
C SER A 79 -7.25 18.30 -10.33
N PHE A 80 -8.41 18.94 -10.21
CA PHE A 80 -9.49 18.47 -9.34
C PHE A 80 -9.94 17.04 -9.69
N ALA A 81 -10.06 16.73 -10.98
CA ALA A 81 -10.45 15.41 -11.46
C ALA A 81 -9.41 14.34 -11.09
N GLU A 82 -8.12 14.63 -11.27
CA GLU A 82 -7.04 13.72 -10.87
C GLU A 82 -7.04 13.46 -9.36
N LYS A 83 -7.27 14.49 -8.53
CA LYS A 83 -7.41 14.32 -7.08
C LYS A 83 -8.57 13.39 -6.73
N ASN A 84 -9.69 13.44 -7.45
CA ASN A 84 -10.82 12.54 -7.21
C ASN A 84 -10.49 11.11 -7.61
N VAL A 85 -9.88 10.90 -8.78
CA VAL A 85 -9.44 9.57 -9.23
C VAL A 85 -8.46 8.95 -8.23
N LEU A 86 -7.51 9.72 -7.69
CA LEU A 86 -6.58 9.24 -6.67
C LEU A 86 -7.30 8.82 -5.37
N ARG A 87 -8.31 9.58 -4.95
CA ARG A 87 -9.12 9.22 -3.76
C ARG A 87 -10.00 7.99 -4.01
N GLU A 88 -10.60 7.87 -5.18
CA GLU A 88 -11.39 6.70 -5.58
C GLU A 88 -10.53 5.44 -5.66
N LEU A 89 -9.25 5.58 -6.05
CA LEU A 89 -8.27 4.51 -6.00
C LEU A 89 -7.90 4.10 -4.57
N GLY A 90 -8.20 4.93 -3.57
CA GLY A 90 -7.93 4.67 -2.15
C GLY A 90 -6.66 5.33 -1.62
N LEU A 91 -6.01 6.20 -2.38
CA LEU A 91 -4.86 7.00 -1.92
C LEU A 91 -5.32 8.23 -1.14
N THR A 92 -4.50 8.68 -0.19
CA THR A 92 -4.77 9.91 0.58
C THR A 92 -4.14 11.12 -0.11
N VAL A 93 -4.96 11.99 -0.71
CA VAL A 93 -4.46 13.21 -1.37
C VAL A 93 -4.30 14.34 -0.34
N LEU A 94 -3.06 14.83 -0.16
CA LEU A 94 -2.77 15.97 0.72
C LEU A 94 -3.35 17.27 0.15
N THR A 95 -3.79 18.16 1.05
CA THR A 95 -4.34 19.47 0.70
C THR A 95 -3.31 20.59 0.79
N GLU A 96 -2.22 20.37 1.52
CA GLU A 96 -1.18 21.37 1.78
C GLU A 96 0.12 21.00 1.07
N ASN A 97 0.84 22.02 0.59
CA ASN A 97 2.18 21.84 0.05
C ASN A 97 3.19 21.74 1.20
N GLU A 98 3.55 20.51 1.58
CA GLU A 98 4.56 20.29 2.62
C GLU A 98 6.00 20.54 2.13
N GLU A 99 6.19 20.85 0.85
CA GLU A 99 7.50 21.09 0.21
C GLU A 99 8.50 19.94 0.44
N GLY A 100 8.01 18.71 0.65
CA GLY A 100 8.85 17.55 0.93
C GLY A 100 9.52 17.55 2.31
N LYS A 101 9.05 18.36 3.26
CA LYS A 101 9.66 18.53 4.60
C LYS A 101 9.15 17.54 5.65
N ARG A 102 8.28 16.60 5.28
CA ARG A 102 7.79 15.57 6.21
C ARG A 102 8.94 14.70 6.70
N LEU A 103 9.04 14.53 8.01
CA LEU A 103 10.06 13.69 8.62
C LEU A 103 9.80 12.22 8.25
N ALA A 104 10.84 11.52 7.81
CA ALA A 104 10.81 10.07 7.58
C ALA A 104 11.65 9.37 8.65
N THR A 105 11.13 8.28 9.20
CA THR A 105 11.89 7.37 10.06
C THR A 105 12.78 6.47 9.20
N LYS A 106 13.98 6.16 9.69
CA LYS A 106 14.93 5.26 9.03
C LYS A 106 14.74 3.83 9.47
#